data_AF-A0A836Q509-F1
#
_entry.id   AF-A0A836Q509-F1
#
_cell.length_a   1.000
_cell.length_b   1.000
_cell.length_c   1.000
_cell.angle_alpha   90.00
_cell.angle_beta   90.00
_cell.angle_gamma   90.00
#
_symmetry.space_group_name_H-M   'P 1'
#
loop_
_entity.id
_entity.type
_entity.pdbx_description
1 polymer ?
#
loop_
_entity_poly.entity_id
_entity_poly.type
_entity_poly.pdbx_seq_one_letter_code
_entity_poly.pdbx_strand_id
1 'polypeptide(L)'
;MHDHPEDSSLPGLIVNRVLLGAFGDTEKIPGLIRVLASHVHEIARKSDVINIINEHPAVEKWGQYLIKQKEKIAFKVSHDKGNLLLNDIVGLVAVEHGVELPLEKILVSPPNLIVTVKLGLLRPQKVVEI
;
A
#
# COMPACT_ATOMS: atom_id res chain seq x y z
N MET A 1 -3.36 24.01 14.27
CA MET A 1 -2.10 23.28 14.05
C MET A 1 -2.25 21.97 14.78
N HIS A 2 -2.41 20.86 14.05
CA HIS A 2 -2.48 19.54 14.64
C HIS A 2 -1.07 18.96 14.62
N ASP A 3 -0.49 18.74 15.81
CA ASP A 3 0.74 17.97 15.96
C ASP A 3 0.50 16.57 15.37
N HIS A 4 1.06 16.33 14.20
CA HIS A 4 1.28 14.98 13.73
C HIS A 4 2.60 14.53 14.36
N PRO A 5 2.64 13.38 15.05
CA PRO A 5 3.88 12.82 15.54
C PRO A 5 4.67 12.34 14.31
N GLU A 6 5.37 13.28 13.69
CA GLU A 6 6.40 12.98 12.71
C GLU A 6 7.58 12.40 13.52
N ASP A 7 8.05 11.22 13.11
CA ASP A 7 9.22 10.50 13.64
C ASP A 7 9.04 9.51 14.81
N SER A 8 7.85 9.31 15.38
CA SER A 8 7.65 8.23 16.35
C SER A 8 7.00 6.99 15.75
N SER A 9 7.53 5.83 16.15
CA SER A 9 6.88 4.54 16.01
C SER A 9 5.57 4.55 16.80
N LEU A 10 4.45 4.34 16.11
CA LEU A 10 3.13 4.34 16.73
C LEU A 10 2.58 2.90 16.81
N PRO A 11 1.92 2.54 17.93
CA PRO A 11 1.19 1.28 18.01
C PRO A 11 0.13 1.17 16.90
N GLY A 12 -0.10 -0.05 16.41
CA GLY A 12 -1.06 -0.36 15.35
C GLY A 12 -2.48 0.20 15.54
N LEU A 13 -2.88 0.54 16.78
CA LEU A 13 -4.16 1.19 17.08
C LEU A 13 -4.36 2.54 16.35
N ILE A 14 -3.28 3.21 15.93
CA ILE A 14 -3.32 4.53 15.27
C ILE A 14 -3.27 4.42 13.73
N VAL A 15 -3.16 3.20 13.19
CA VAL A 15 -3.05 2.91 11.74
C VAL A 15 -4.14 3.59 10.93
N ASN A 16 -5.39 3.45 11.35
CA ASN A 16 -6.50 4.07 10.62
C ASN A 16 -6.33 5.58 10.50
N ARG A 17 -5.78 6.27 11.51
CA ARG A 17 -5.53 7.71 11.45
C ARG A 17 -4.40 8.07 10.50
N VAL A 18 -3.32 7.28 10.49
CA VAL A 18 -2.19 7.49 9.56
C VAL A 18 -2.62 7.23 8.12
N LEU A 19 -3.35 6.13 7.87
CA LEU A 19 -3.88 5.81 6.55
C LEU A 19 -4.95 6.83 6.13
N LEU A 20 -5.89 7.22 6.99
CA LEU A 20 -6.86 8.30 6.70
C LEU A 20 -6.14 9.61 6.33
N GLY A 21 -5.09 9.98 7.04
CA GLY A 21 -4.29 11.18 6.73
C GLY A 21 -3.50 11.07 5.42
N ALA A 22 -3.19 9.87 4.96
CA ALA A 22 -2.44 9.63 3.73
C ALA A 22 -3.35 9.44 2.50
N PHE A 23 -4.49 8.79 2.69
CA PHE A 23 -5.40 8.34 1.62
C PHE A 23 -6.68 9.17 1.54
N GLY A 24 -7.01 9.96 2.57
CA GLY A 24 -8.24 10.72 2.65
C GLY A 24 -9.46 9.81 2.86
N ASP A 25 -10.38 9.82 1.91
CA ASP A 25 -11.65 9.10 1.98
C ASP A 25 -11.45 7.58 1.77
N THR A 26 -11.53 6.84 2.87
CA THR A 26 -11.30 5.38 2.90
C THR A 26 -12.38 4.58 2.17
N GLU A 27 -13.57 5.14 1.92
CA GLU A 27 -14.64 4.41 1.22
C GLU A 27 -14.33 4.21 -0.27
N LYS A 28 -13.38 4.99 -0.81
CA LYS A 28 -13.00 4.95 -2.22
C LYS A 28 -12.09 3.79 -2.59
N ILE A 29 -11.34 3.26 -1.62
CA ILE A 29 -10.34 2.20 -1.81
C ILE A 29 -10.30 1.23 -0.61
N PRO A 30 -11.45 0.66 -0.21
CA PRO A 30 -11.58 -0.07 1.05
C PRO A 30 -10.69 -1.31 1.11
N GLY A 31 -10.39 -1.93 -0.04
CA GLY A 31 -9.51 -3.09 -0.11
C GLY A 31 -8.03 -2.75 0.15
N LEU A 32 -7.54 -1.64 -0.40
CA LEU A 32 -6.18 -1.16 -0.12
C LEU A 32 -6.00 -0.87 1.37
N ILE A 33 -6.98 -0.21 1.97
CA ILE A 33 -6.97 0.09 3.41
C ILE A 33 -7.02 -1.19 4.24
N ARG A 34 -7.87 -2.15 3.87
CA ARG A 34 -8.02 -3.41 4.59
C ARG A 34 -6.74 -4.24 4.58
N VAL A 35 -6.06 -4.37 3.44
CA VAL A 35 -4.71 -4.95 3.37
C VAL A 35 -3.79 -4.19 4.31
N LEU A 36 -3.60 -2.89 4.08
CA LEU A 36 -2.57 -2.12 4.81
C LEU A 36 -2.81 -2.07 6.33
N ALA A 37 -4.05 -2.19 6.79
CA ALA A 37 -4.43 -2.19 8.20
C ALA A 37 -4.50 -3.58 8.85
N SER A 38 -4.27 -4.66 8.10
CA SER A 38 -4.39 -6.02 8.61
C SER A 38 -3.23 -6.38 9.54
N HIS A 39 -3.54 -6.78 10.78
CA HIS A 39 -2.58 -7.29 11.77
C HIS A 39 -1.40 -6.35 12.04
N VAL A 40 -1.59 -5.03 11.95
CA VAL A 40 -0.50 -4.08 12.16
C VAL A 40 -0.07 -4.06 13.62
N HIS A 41 1.21 -4.35 13.85
CA HIS A 41 1.89 -4.18 15.13
C HIS A 41 2.31 -2.72 15.32
N GLU A 42 2.95 -2.16 14.29
CA GLU A 42 3.62 -0.86 14.33
C GLU A 42 3.44 -0.12 13.00
N ILE A 43 3.22 1.18 13.08
CA ILE A 43 3.24 2.07 11.92
C ILE A 43 4.09 3.30 12.20
N ALA A 44 4.92 3.69 11.24
CA ALA A 44 5.75 4.89 11.32
C ALA A 44 5.66 5.67 10.01
N ARG A 45 5.39 6.97 10.11
CA ARG A 45 5.41 7.89 8.97
C ARG A 45 6.61 8.83 9.11
N LYS A 46 7.43 8.90 8.05
CA LYS A 46 8.56 9.82 7.94
C LYS A 46 8.42 10.60 6.65
N SER A 47 8.01 11.87 6.74
CA SER A 47 7.67 12.71 5.59
C SER A 47 6.59 12.03 4.70
N ASP A 48 7.00 11.55 3.54
CA ASP A 48 6.22 10.91 2.49
C ASP A 48 6.32 9.37 2.53
N VAL A 49 7.15 8.80 3.40
CA VAL A 49 7.32 7.35 3.52
C VAL A 49 6.48 6.82 4.68
N ILE A 50 5.70 5.78 4.41
CA ILE A 50 4.96 5.01 5.42
C ILE A 50 5.63 3.64 5.55
N ASN A 51 5.96 3.28 6.79
CA ASN A 51 6.47 1.96 7.17
C ASN A 51 5.42 1.28 8.06
N ILE A 52 5.13 0.02 7.76
CA ILE A 52 4.17 -0.79 8.51
C ILE A 52 4.86 -2.11 8.86
N ILE A 53 4.77 -2.49 10.13
CA ILE A 53 5.18 -3.80 10.63
C ILE A 53 3.93 -4.53 11.10
N ASN A 54 3.66 -5.71 10.54
CA ASN A 54 2.55 -6.56 10.90
C ASN A 54 3.01 -7.73 11.76
N GLU A 55 2.12 -8.20 12.63
CA GLU A 55 2.30 -9.41 13.42
C GLU A 55 2.25 -10.66 12.53
N HIS A 56 1.43 -10.62 11.48
CA HIS A 56 1.22 -11.73 10.55
C HIS A 56 1.12 -11.22 9.11
N PRO A 57 1.59 -11.99 8.11
CA PRO A 57 1.31 -11.69 6.71
C PRO A 57 -0.19 -11.79 6.42
N ALA A 58 -0.69 -10.93 5.54
CA ALA A 58 -2.09 -10.91 5.13
C ALA A 58 -2.24 -11.07 3.62
N VAL A 59 -3.43 -11.49 3.20
CA VAL A 59 -3.76 -11.71 1.79
C VAL A 59 -5.13 -11.15 1.48
N GLU A 60 -5.25 -10.43 0.36
CA GLU A 60 -6.53 -9.95 -0.15
C GLU A 60 -6.67 -10.24 -1.64
N LYS A 61 -7.90 -10.49 -2.09
CA LYS A 61 -8.20 -10.70 -3.51
C LYS A 61 -8.61 -9.40 -4.18
N TRP A 62 -7.87 -9.01 -5.20
CA TRP A 62 -8.12 -7.82 -6.03
C TRP A 62 -8.36 -8.28 -7.48
N GLY A 63 -9.64 -8.45 -7.84
CA GLY A 63 -10.03 -9.03 -9.13
C GLY A 63 -9.48 -10.45 -9.32
N GLN A 64 -8.62 -10.63 -10.32
CA GLN A 64 -7.95 -11.91 -10.60
C GLN A 64 -6.65 -12.13 -9.81
N TYR A 65 -6.16 -11.11 -9.10
CA TYR A 65 -4.90 -11.16 -8.36
C TYR A 65 -5.15 -11.44 -6.88
N LEU A 66 -4.20 -12.15 -6.25
CA LEU A 66 -4.07 -12.17 -4.80
C LEU A 66 -2.94 -11.22 -4.40
N ILE A 67 -3.24 -10.23 -3.58
CA ILE A 67 -2.24 -9.33 -3.01
C ILE A 67 -1.77 -9.91 -1.70
N LYS A 68 -0.49 -10.25 -1.65
CA LYS A 68 0.19 -10.70 -0.45
C LYS A 68 0.93 -9.54 0.19
N GLN A 69 0.74 -9.42 1.48
CA GLN A 69 1.38 -8.47 2.35
C GLN A 69 2.38 -9.20 3.25
N LYS A 70 3.64 -8.79 3.21
CA LYS A 70 4.69 -9.31 4.10
C LYS A 70 4.62 -8.63 5.47
N GLU A 71 5.37 -9.15 6.42
CA GLU A 71 5.43 -8.62 7.79
C GLU A 71 5.97 -7.19 7.84
N LYS A 72 6.84 -6.80 6.88
CA LYS A 72 7.36 -5.44 6.77
C LYS A 72 6.99 -4.84 5.43
N ILE A 73 6.38 -3.68 5.46
CA ILE A 73 5.96 -2.92 4.29
C ILE A 73 6.54 -1.53 4.39
N ALA A 74 6.99 -1.03 3.25
CA ALA A 74 7.30 0.38 3.09
C ALA A 74 6.76 0.86 1.74
N PHE A 75 6.29 2.09 1.69
CA PHE A 75 5.97 2.75 0.43
C PHE A 75 6.06 4.25 0.62
N LYS A 76 6.36 4.93 -0.48
CA LYS A 76 6.32 6.39 -0.56
C LYS A 76 4.98 6.84 -1.13
N VAL A 77 4.42 7.85 -0.50
CA VAL A 77 3.16 8.50 -0.85
C VAL A 77 3.46 9.79 -1.59
N SER A 78 2.93 9.90 -2.80
CA SER A 78 3.14 11.05 -3.68
C SER A 78 1.86 11.34 -4.46
N HIS A 79 1.89 12.31 -5.37
CA HIS A 79 0.77 12.62 -6.25
C HIS A 79 1.23 12.60 -7.71
N ASP A 80 0.41 12.03 -8.60
CA ASP A 80 0.57 12.10 -10.05
C ASP A 80 -0.71 12.63 -10.68
N LYS A 81 -0.62 13.78 -11.37
CA LYS A 81 -1.75 14.46 -12.02
C LYS A 81 -2.98 14.64 -11.10
N GLY A 82 -2.75 14.89 -9.81
CA GLY A 82 -3.81 15.10 -8.81
C GLY A 82 -4.34 13.81 -8.16
N ASN A 83 -3.90 12.64 -8.60
CA ASN A 83 -4.24 11.36 -7.97
C ASN A 83 -3.14 10.93 -7.01
N LEU A 84 -3.51 10.23 -5.93
CA LEU A 84 -2.56 9.69 -4.97
C LEU A 84 -1.78 8.52 -5.59
N LEU A 85 -0.47 8.53 -5.43
CA LEU A 85 0.46 7.55 -5.98
C LEU A 85 1.29 6.93 -4.87
N LEU A 86 1.20 5.61 -4.74
CA LEU A 86 2.13 4.81 -3.95
C LEU A 86 3.26 4.31 -4.85
N ASN A 87 4.50 4.59 -4.51
CA ASN A 87 5.69 4.10 -5.23
C ASN A 87 6.76 3.64 -4.23
N ASP A 88 7.88 3.14 -4.75
CA ASP A 88 8.95 2.53 -3.95
C ASP A 88 8.43 1.47 -2.98
N ILE A 89 7.46 0.68 -3.47
CA ILE A 89 6.72 -0.29 -2.67
C ILE A 89 7.61 -1.49 -2.33
N VAL A 90 7.72 -1.78 -1.05
CA VAL A 90 8.40 -2.95 -0.47
C VAL A 90 7.38 -3.72 0.36
N GLY A 91 7.39 -5.04 0.27
CA GLY A 91 6.56 -5.89 1.12
C GLY A 91 5.13 -6.13 0.61
N LEU A 92 4.75 -5.58 -0.55
CA LEU A 92 3.52 -5.94 -1.26
C LEU A 92 3.83 -6.63 -2.59
N VAL A 93 3.11 -7.72 -2.86
CA VAL A 93 3.33 -8.58 -4.03
C VAL A 93 1.98 -9.01 -4.58
N ALA A 94 1.78 -8.90 -5.90
CA ALA A 94 0.65 -9.52 -6.57
C ALA A 94 0.99 -10.97 -6.94
N VAL A 95 0.01 -11.86 -6.81
CA VAL A 95 0.14 -13.26 -7.24
C VAL A 95 -0.86 -13.53 -8.35
N GLU A 96 -0.34 -13.95 -9.49
CA GLU A 96 -1.09 -14.31 -10.69
C GLU A 96 -0.65 -15.72 -11.11
N HIS A 97 -1.58 -16.67 -11.19
CA HIS A 97 -1.29 -18.08 -11.54
C HIS A 97 -0.13 -18.73 -10.74
N GLY A 98 0.02 -18.35 -9.47
CA GLY A 98 1.08 -18.87 -8.59
C GLY A 98 2.43 -18.16 -8.72
N VAL A 99 2.56 -17.17 -9.62
CA VAL A 99 3.77 -16.37 -9.80
C VAL A 99 3.69 -15.10 -8.96
N GLU A 100 4.74 -14.83 -8.19
CA GLU A 100 4.87 -13.61 -7.39
C GLU A 100 5.44 -12.46 -8.22
N LEU A 101 4.67 -11.38 -8.33
CA LEU A 101 4.96 -10.19 -9.11
C LEU A 101 5.11 -8.99 -8.16
N PRO A 102 6.33 -8.46 -7.96
CA PRO A 102 6.54 -7.29 -7.11
C PRO A 102 5.75 -6.09 -7.62
N LEU A 103 5.04 -5.40 -6.72
CA LEU A 103 4.37 -4.15 -7.05
C LEU A 103 5.40 -3.04 -7.25
N GLU A 104 5.30 -2.31 -8.35
CA GLU A 104 6.12 -1.12 -8.60
C GLU A 104 5.46 0.15 -8.08
N LYS A 105 4.18 0.33 -8.44
CA LYS A 105 3.39 1.47 -8.02
C LYS A 105 1.90 1.14 -7.99
N ILE A 106 1.16 1.89 -7.19
CA ILE A 106 -0.30 1.87 -7.15
C ILE A 106 -0.77 3.32 -7.29
N LEU A 107 -1.43 3.63 -8.39
CA LEU A 107 -2.11 4.91 -8.56
C LEU A 107 -3.56 4.75 -8.10
N VAL A 108 -3.93 5.50 -7.08
CA VAL A 108 -5.27 5.52 -6.49
C VAL A 108 -6.12 6.46 -7.34
N SER A 109 -6.96 5.89 -8.20
CA SER A 109 -7.88 6.60 -9.09
C SER A 109 -9.31 6.15 -8.83
N PRO A 110 -9.91 6.57 -7.69
CA PRO A 110 -11.20 6.08 -7.24
C PRO A 110 -12.29 6.09 -8.33
N PRO A 111 -13.12 5.03 -8.40
CA PRO A 111 -13.17 3.87 -7.50
C PRO A 111 -12.11 2.81 -7.77
N ASN A 112 -11.26 3.00 -8.78
CA ASN A 112 -10.32 2.01 -9.25
C ASN A 112 -8.92 2.18 -8.65
N LEU A 113 -8.17 1.10 -8.62
CA LEU A 113 -6.73 1.11 -8.39
C LEU A 113 -6.02 0.74 -9.69
N ILE A 114 -5.05 1.56 -10.09
CA ILE A 114 -4.18 1.26 -11.21
C ILE A 114 -2.86 0.72 -10.65
N VAL A 115 -2.71 -0.60 -10.67
CA VAL A 115 -1.56 -1.31 -10.11
C VAL A 115 -0.57 -1.62 -11.21
N THR A 116 0.70 -1.27 -10.99
CA THR A 116 1.80 -1.61 -11.90
C THR A 116 2.70 -2.65 -11.24
N VAL A 117 2.98 -3.75 -11.94
CA VAL A 117 3.85 -4.84 -11.46
C VAL A 117 5.10 -5.00 -12.32
N LYS A 118 6.19 -5.50 -11.71
CA LYS A 118 7.45 -5.79 -12.41
C LYS A 118 7.48 -7.24 -12.91
N LEU A 119 7.67 -7.43 -14.23
CA LEU A 119 7.75 -8.76 -14.85
C LEU A 119 9.20 -9.27 -15.04
N GLY A 120 10.12 -8.94 -14.13
CA GLY A 120 11.50 -9.43 -14.16
C GLY A 120 12.50 -8.59 -14.97
N LEU A 121 13.64 -9.21 -15.34
CA LEU A 121 14.92 -8.56 -15.68
C LEU A 121 14.92 -7.59 -16.88
N LEU A 122 13.89 -7.59 -17.73
CA LEU A 122 13.84 -6.75 -18.95
C LEU A 122 12.89 -5.53 -18.83
N ARG A 123 12.36 -5.24 -17.63
CA ARG A 123 11.40 -4.15 -17.36
C ARG A 123 10.09 -4.15 -18.18
N PRO A 124 9.44 -5.29 -18.54
CA PRO A 124 8.04 -5.18 -18.92
C PRO A 124 7.22 -4.85 -17.64
N GLN A 125 6.52 -3.72 -17.67
CA GLN A 125 5.53 -3.36 -16.66
C GLN A 125 4.15 -3.78 -17.15
N LYS A 126 3.35 -4.38 -16.27
CA LYS A 126 1.93 -4.64 -16.54
C LYS A 126 1.10 -3.73 -15.66
N VAL A 127 0.19 -2.99 -16.28
CA VAL A 127 -0.78 -2.11 -15.62
C VAL A 127 -2.11 -2.82 -15.54
N VAL A 128 -2.71 -2.82 -14.37
CA VAL A 128 -3.98 -3.50 -14.08
C VAL A 128 -4.91 -2.50 -13.43
N GLU A 129 -6.12 -2.36 -13.99
CA GLU A 129 -7.23 -1.68 -13.36
C GLU A 129 -8.00 -2.67 -12.50
N ILE A 130 -8.23 -2.31 -11.24
CA ILE A 130 -8.88 -3.15 -10.23
C ILE A 130 -9.97 -2.37 -9.51
#